data_AF-A0A3E4VXW3-F1
#
_entry.id   AF-A0A3E4VXW3-F1
#
_cell.length_a   1.000
_cell.length_b   1.000
_cell.length_c   1.000
_cell.angle_alpha   90.00
_cell.angle_beta   90.00
_cell.angle_gamma   90.00
#
_symmetry.space_group_name_H-M   'P 1'
#
loop_
_entity.id
_entity.type
_entity.pdbx_description
1 polymer ?
#
loop_
_entity_poly.entity_id
_entity_poly.type
_entity_poly.pdbx_seq_one_letter_code
_entity_poly.pdbx_strand_id
1 'polypeptide(L)'
;MNTITTLIPQYGELNRISKDWIVSHTFSFEKQKFIVDFYSKWSDIKAFEQAILELVLHTPPEPCTLLLKSLKKEVREYTRLYEAYSLPHDEVIMRVCNQYADSYKEAIKEEMEVVNRLRKPMNEANNRYDTIGYREHTPEEEKLAEREYERCKAEYEREKAQLDHLYEQQTLLWKEARQYMKNRCDDIYLLSVHFMGILTKYVPDEESQPNEADRQSRTDSQPETETATASATATTAGLPEYFSMKLISLIHEICVGEQFEDITAPDFYACMNLHPCQCVLKIKPREKIRVCYLISLMREQLPGQDKDKWKEAILKHLDIDEDYYKSKYREPVSDLPSIPNQKFAKEMDGIFR
;
A
#
# COMPACT_ATOMS: atom_id res chain seq x y z
N MET A 1 -16.94 5.86 -31.29
CA MET A 1 -16.94 6.76 -30.12
C MET A 1 -15.51 7.22 -29.91
N ASN A 2 -15.24 8.51 -29.79
CA ASN A 2 -13.86 9.01 -29.71
C ASN A 2 -13.24 8.62 -28.36
N THR A 3 -12.19 7.81 -28.40
CA THR A 3 -11.44 7.32 -27.24
C THR A 3 -11.06 8.45 -26.26
N ILE A 4 -10.65 9.60 -26.79
CA ILE A 4 -10.20 10.75 -25.99
C ILE A 4 -11.35 11.42 -25.21
N THR A 5 -12.55 11.51 -25.78
CA THR A 5 -13.69 12.11 -25.07
C THR A 5 -14.14 11.28 -23.88
N THR A 6 -13.81 9.99 -23.85
CA THR A 6 -14.06 9.12 -22.69
C THR A 6 -12.96 9.19 -21.63
N LEU A 7 -11.74 9.54 -22.01
CA LEU A 7 -10.58 9.58 -21.12
C LEU A 7 -10.58 10.83 -20.23
N ILE A 8 -10.95 11.99 -20.77
CA ILE A 8 -11.01 13.26 -20.01
C ILE A 8 -11.81 13.13 -18.70
N PRO A 9 -13.08 12.68 -18.69
CA PRO A 9 -13.84 12.58 -17.45
C PRO A 9 -13.27 11.53 -16.49
N GLN A 10 -12.59 10.49 -16.99
CA GLN A 10 -11.95 9.48 -16.15
C GLN A 10 -10.71 10.04 -15.42
N TYR A 11 -9.90 10.86 -16.09
CA TYR A 11 -8.83 11.61 -15.40
C TYR A 11 -9.40 12.62 -14.40
N GLY A 12 -10.51 13.29 -14.73
CA GLY A 12 -11.21 14.16 -13.78
C GLY A 12 -11.64 13.42 -12.51
N GLU A 13 -12.11 12.17 -12.66
CA GLU A 13 -12.44 11.30 -11.53
C GLU A 13 -11.19 10.88 -10.73
N LEU A 14 -10.08 10.53 -11.39
CA LEU A 14 -8.80 10.29 -10.69
C LEU A 14 -8.35 11.49 -9.86
N ASN A 15 -8.48 12.70 -10.43
CA ASN A 15 -8.17 13.94 -9.75
C ASN A 15 -9.08 14.16 -8.54
N ARG A 16 -10.38 13.86 -8.66
CA ARG A 16 -11.33 13.92 -7.56
C ARG A 16 -10.98 12.94 -6.44
N ILE A 17 -10.71 11.67 -6.77
CA ILE A 17 -10.32 10.65 -5.81
C ILE A 17 -9.05 11.07 -5.05
N SER A 18 -8.06 11.60 -5.77
CA SER A 18 -6.81 12.10 -5.19
C SER A 18 -7.06 13.26 -4.24
N LYS A 19 -7.89 14.25 -4.63
CA LYS A 19 -8.26 15.38 -3.78
C LYS A 19 -9.03 14.97 -2.53
N ASP A 20 -9.98 14.05 -2.67
CA ASP A 20 -10.73 13.52 -1.53
C ASP A 20 -9.79 12.87 -0.50
N TRP A 21 -8.82 12.08 -0.98
CA TRP A 21 -7.78 11.50 -0.13
C TRP A 21 -6.94 12.57 0.56
N ILE A 22 -6.41 13.53 -0.20
CA ILE A 22 -5.56 14.61 0.35
C ILE A 22 -6.28 15.43 1.42
N VAL A 23 -7.55 15.76 1.21
CA VAL A 23 -8.32 16.63 2.12
C VAL A 23 -8.85 15.87 3.34
N SER A 24 -9.36 14.65 3.14
CA SER A 24 -10.18 13.96 4.14
C SER A 24 -9.70 12.57 4.50
N HIS A 25 -8.64 12.07 3.84
CA HIS A 25 -8.17 10.68 3.93
C HIS A 25 -9.29 9.65 3.62
N THR A 26 -10.32 10.07 2.87
CA THR A 26 -11.46 9.22 2.52
C THR A 26 -11.14 8.38 1.30
N PHE A 27 -11.07 7.06 1.49
CA PHE A 27 -10.79 6.09 0.43
C PHE A 27 -11.67 4.85 0.60
N SER A 28 -12.18 4.30 -0.50
CA SER A 28 -13.09 3.15 -0.50
C SER A 28 -12.68 2.11 -1.54
N PHE A 29 -13.26 0.91 -1.44
CA PHE A 29 -13.03 -0.15 -2.41
C PHE A 29 -13.45 0.25 -3.83
N GLU A 30 -14.55 0.99 -3.99
CA GLU A 30 -15.04 1.47 -5.29
C GLU A 30 -14.04 2.45 -5.93
N LYS A 31 -13.42 3.32 -5.13
CA LYS A 31 -12.37 4.23 -5.58
C LYS A 31 -11.12 3.44 -6.02
N GLN A 32 -10.73 2.42 -5.24
CA GLN A 32 -9.61 1.55 -5.61
C GLN A 32 -9.89 0.77 -6.90
N LYS A 33 -11.08 0.20 -7.03
CA LYS A 33 -11.54 -0.50 -8.24
C LYS A 33 -11.45 0.41 -9.47
N PHE A 34 -11.94 1.65 -9.35
CA PHE A 34 -11.84 2.64 -10.41
C PHE A 34 -10.39 2.90 -10.84
N ILE A 35 -9.46 3.07 -9.89
CA ILE A 35 -8.04 3.32 -10.19
C ILE A 35 -7.42 2.15 -10.97
N VAL A 36 -7.66 0.92 -10.54
CA VAL A 36 -7.11 -0.28 -11.21
C VAL A 36 -7.74 -0.49 -12.59
N ASP A 37 -9.06 -0.31 -12.71
CA ASP A 37 -9.78 -0.41 -13.98
C ASP A 37 -9.31 0.67 -14.96
N PHE A 38 -9.08 1.89 -14.48
CA PHE A 38 -8.50 2.98 -15.26
C PHE A 38 -7.15 2.57 -15.84
N TYR A 39 -6.22 2.11 -14.99
CA TYR A 39 -4.89 1.72 -15.45
C TYR A 39 -4.97 0.59 -16.47
N SER A 40 -5.76 -0.45 -16.18
CA SER A 40 -5.90 -1.63 -17.05
C SER A 40 -6.47 -1.28 -18.42
N LYS A 41 -7.36 -0.28 -18.50
CA LYS A 41 -7.95 0.19 -19.75
C LYS A 41 -7.01 1.07 -20.57
N TRP A 42 -6.17 1.87 -19.90
CA TRP A 42 -5.40 2.94 -20.55
C TRP A 42 -3.89 2.71 -20.57
N SER A 43 -3.39 1.59 -20.06
CA SER A 43 -1.94 1.30 -19.96
C SER A 43 -1.22 1.17 -21.30
N ASP A 44 -1.94 1.00 -22.42
CA ASP A 44 -1.32 0.93 -23.76
C ASP A 44 -1.05 2.34 -24.31
N ILE A 45 0.20 2.77 -24.17
CA ILE A 45 0.70 4.06 -24.66
C ILE A 45 0.57 4.17 -26.20
N LYS A 46 0.74 3.07 -26.95
CA LYS A 46 0.64 3.11 -28.41
C LYS A 46 -0.81 3.30 -28.85
N ALA A 47 -1.74 2.62 -28.19
CA ALA A 47 -3.16 2.82 -28.42
C ALA A 47 -3.59 4.26 -28.10
N PHE A 48 -3.03 4.85 -27.04
CA PHE A 48 -3.23 6.26 -26.72
C PHE A 48 -2.69 7.20 -27.81
N GLU A 49 -1.44 7.02 -28.25
CA GLU A 49 -0.84 7.84 -29.32
C GLU A 49 -1.64 7.74 -30.63
N GLN A 50 -2.07 6.53 -31.00
CA GLN A 50 -2.93 6.29 -32.15
C GLN A 50 -4.28 7.02 -32.01
N ALA A 51 -4.91 7.01 -30.84
CA ALA A 51 -6.15 7.73 -30.59
C ALA A 51 -5.99 9.25 -30.71
N ILE A 52 -4.84 9.80 -30.30
CA ILE A 52 -4.51 11.22 -30.50
C ILE A 52 -4.34 11.52 -32.00
N LEU A 53 -3.64 10.67 -32.75
CA LEU A 53 -3.48 10.83 -34.21
C LEU A 53 -4.82 10.80 -34.94
N GLU A 54 -5.69 9.82 -34.64
CA GLU A 54 -7.03 9.72 -35.22
C GLU A 54 -7.88 10.95 -34.90
N LEU A 55 -7.79 11.46 -33.66
CA LEU A 55 -8.47 12.68 -33.25
C LEU A 55 -8.01 13.88 -34.07
N VAL A 56 -6.70 14.04 -34.30
CA VAL A 56 -6.12 15.14 -35.07
C VAL A 56 -6.47 15.03 -36.57
N LEU A 57 -6.52 13.82 -37.12
CA LEU A 57 -6.79 13.60 -38.55
C LEU A 57 -8.28 13.76 -38.91
N HIS A 58 -9.19 13.40 -38.01
CA HIS A 58 -10.62 13.29 -38.32
C HIS A 58 -11.50 14.36 -37.67
N THR A 59 -10.95 15.25 -36.85
CA THR A 59 -11.70 16.31 -36.16
C THR A 59 -11.23 17.69 -36.61
N PRO A 60 -12.13 18.67 -36.80
CA PRO A 60 -11.72 20.04 -37.13
C PRO A 60 -10.73 20.63 -36.10
N PRO A 61 -9.82 21.53 -36.51
CA PRO A 61 -8.70 21.99 -35.67
C PRO A 61 -9.13 22.61 -34.33
N GLU A 62 -10.17 23.43 -34.32
CA GLU A 62 -10.65 24.14 -33.12
C GLU A 62 -11.19 23.17 -32.03
N PRO A 63 -12.18 22.30 -32.30
CA PRO A 63 -12.61 21.27 -31.35
C PRO A 63 -11.50 20.31 -30.93
N CYS A 64 -10.63 19.91 -31.86
CA CYS A 64 -9.50 19.02 -31.57
C CYS A 64 -8.57 19.66 -30.53
N THR A 65 -8.17 20.91 -30.77
CA THR A 65 -7.28 21.67 -29.87
C THR A 65 -7.90 21.82 -28.49
N LEU A 66 -9.21 22.11 -28.40
CA LEU A 66 -9.90 22.26 -27.12
C LEU A 66 -9.93 20.96 -26.31
N LEU A 67 -10.20 19.83 -26.96
CA LEU A 67 -10.18 18.51 -26.32
C LEU A 67 -8.79 18.14 -25.83
N LEU A 68 -7.76 18.36 -26.65
CA LEU A 68 -6.37 18.09 -26.27
C LEU A 68 -5.90 18.98 -25.13
N LYS A 69 -6.25 20.29 -25.14
CA LYS A 69 -5.97 21.21 -24.02
C LYS A 69 -6.65 20.76 -22.72
N SER A 70 -7.90 20.28 -22.82
CA SER A 70 -8.67 19.81 -21.68
C SER A 70 -8.07 18.54 -21.09
N LEU A 71 -7.73 17.56 -21.94
CA LEU A 71 -7.03 16.35 -21.51
C LEU A 71 -5.68 16.69 -20.88
N LYS A 72 -4.86 17.52 -21.54
CA LYS A 72 -3.56 17.95 -21.02
C LYS A 72 -3.68 18.58 -19.63
N LYS A 73 -4.71 19.39 -19.41
CA LYS A 73 -4.98 19.99 -18.09
C LYS A 73 -5.26 18.92 -17.03
N GLU A 74 -6.14 17.96 -17.30
CA GLU A 74 -6.49 16.92 -16.33
C GLU A 74 -5.33 15.98 -16.02
N VAL A 75 -4.54 15.59 -17.04
CA VAL A 75 -3.34 14.77 -16.83
C VAL A 75 -2.30 15.53 -16.00
N ARG A 76 -2.06 16.81 -16.32
CA ARG A 76 -1.11 17.65 -15.57
C ARG A 76 -1.53 17.81 -14.10
N GLU A 77 -2.82 17.97 -13.84
CA GLU A 77 -3.34 18.05 -12.48
C GLU A 77 -3.08 16.77 -11.70
N TYR A 78 -3.29 15.59 -12.30
CA TYR A 78 -3.00 14.31 -11.65
C TYR A 78 -1.51 14.19 -11.30
N THR A 79 -0.63 14.46 -12.26
CA THR A 79 0.83 14.47 -12.06
C THR A 79 1.23 15.40 -10.92
N ARG A 80 0.68 16.63 -10.88
CA ARG A 80 0.93 17.61 -9.82
C ARG A 80 0.47 17.10 -8.45
N LEU A 81 -0.72 16.50 -8.37
CA LEU A 81 -1.25 15.97 -7.11
C LEU A 81 -0.39 14.82 -6.59
N TYR A 82 0.07 13.94 -7.49
CA TYR A 82 0.95 12.83 -7.14
C TYR A 82 2.33 13.32 -6.63
N GLU A 83 2.92 14.30 -7.30
CA GLU A 83 4.25 14.82 -6.92
C GLU A 83 4.22 15.65 -5.62
N ALA A 84 3.13 16.39 -5.39
CA ALA A 84 3.03 17.28 -4.23
C ALA A 84 2.54 16.58 -2.95
N TYR A 85 1.87 15.43 -3.07
CA TYR A 85 1.20 14.77 -1.96
C TYR A 85 1.37 13.25 -1.97
N SER A 86 1.39 12.65 -0.79
CA SER A 86 1.33 11.19 -0.66
C SER A 86 -0.07 10.69 -1.00
N LEU A 87 -0.21 10.01 -2.15
CA LEU A 87 -1.42 9.28 -2.51
C LEU A 87 -1.65 8.05 -1.60
N PRO A 88 -2.80 7.36 -1.68
CA PRO A 88 -3.09 6.23 -0.79
C PRO A 88 -1.98 5.18 -0.82
N HIS A 89 -1.43 4.90 0.36
CA HIS A 89 -0.40 3.88 0.55
C HIS A 89 -0.99 2.46 0.50
N ASP A 90 -0.13 1.47 0.31
CA ASP A 90 -0.52 0.06 0.17
C ASP A 90 -1.35 -0.45 1.36
N GLU A 91 -1.02 -0.03 2.58
CA GLU A 91 -1.80 -0.38 3.78
C GLU A 91 -3.26 0.07 3.71
N VAL A 92 -3.51 1.27 3.16
CA VAL A 92 -4.87 1.81 3.01
C VAL A 92 -5.64 1.00 1.99
N ILE A 93 -5.00 0.66 0.86
CA ILE A 93 -5.57 -0.16 -0.21
C ILE A 93 -5.89 -1.57 0.31
N MET A 94 -4.93 -2.20 0.99
CA MET A 94 -5.12 -3.52 1.60
C MET A 94 -6.25 -3.50 2.62
N ARG A 95 -6.32 -2.46 3.46
CA ARG A 95 -7.40 -2.32 4.45
C ARG A 95 -8.76 -2.21 3.77
N VAL A 96 -8.95 -1.34 2.78
CA VAL A 96 -10.27 -1.20 2.12
C VAL A 96 -10.65 -2.44 1.32
N CYS A 97 -9.69 -3.12 0.70
CA CYS A 97 -9.93 -4.38 -0.01
C CYS A 97 -10.32 -5.51 0.96
N ASN A 98 -9.63 -5.64 2.09
CA ASN A 98 -9.94 -6.63 3.12
C ASN A 98 -11.29 -6.34 3.79
N GLN A 99 -11.60 -5.08 4.07
CA GLN A 99 -12.91 -4.67 4.60
C GLN A 99 -14.05 -5.05 3.66
N TYR A 100 -13.88 -4.81 2.36
CA TYR A 100 -14.83 -5.25 1.35
C TYR A 100 -14.95 -6.77 1.28
N ALA A 101 -13.82 -7.50 1.28
CA ALA A 101 -13.80 -8.96 1.25
C ALA A 101 -14.48 -9.59 2.49
N ASP A 102 -14.37 -8.94 3.65
CA ASP A 102 -14.95 -9.36 4.92
C ASP A 102 -16.40 -8.90 5.13
N SER A 103 -17.10 -8.38 4.12
CA SER A 103 -18.46 -7.82 4.25
C SER A 103 -19.49 -8.75 4.91
N TYR A 104 -19.35 -10.07 4.72
CA TYR A 104 -20.24 -11.09 5.30
C TYR A 104 -19.72 -11.71 6.61
N LYS A 105 -18.58 -11.26 7.15
CA LYS A 105 -17.93 -11.87 8.30
C LYS A 105 -18.83 -11.93 9.55
N GLU A 106 -19.51 -10.83 9.87
CA GLU A 106 -20.41 -10.79 11.03
C GLU A 106 -21.68 -11.62 10.78
N ALA A 107 -22.26 -11.58 9.58
CA ALA A 107 -23.42 -12.41 9.23
C ALA A 107 -23.09 -13.91 9.32
N ILE A 108 -21.92 -14.34 8.84
CA ILE A 108 -21.42 -15.71 8.98
C ILE A 108 -21.29 -16.10 10.45
N LYS A 109 -20.75 -15.21 11.28
CA LYS A 109 -20.58 -15.45 12.71
C LYS A 109 -21.93 -15.62 13.41
N GLU A 110 -22.90 -14.74 13.13
CA GLU A 110 -24.26 -14.83 13.67
C GLU A 110 -24.96 -16.12 13.24
N GLU A 111 -24.92 -16.44 11.94
CA GLU A 111 -25.54 -17.66 11.40
C GLU A 111 -24.87 -18.93 11.95
N MET A 112 -23.55 -18.91 12.12
CA MET A 112 -22.81 -20.01 12.74
C MET A 112 -23.27 -20.26 14.19
N GLU A 113 -23.60 -19.21 14.97
CA GLU A 113 -24.18 -19.40 16.30
C GLU A 113 -25.54 -20.09 16.25
N VAL A 114 -26.39 -19.74 15.28
CA VAL A 114 -27.71 -20.37 15.08
C VAL A 114 -27.54 -21.86 14.78
N VAL A 115 -26.71 -22.20 13.79
CA VAL A 115 -26.42 -23.59 13.42
C VAL A 115 -25.85 -24.39 14.61
N ASN A 116 -24.95 -23.78 15.39
CA ASN A 116 -24.38 -24.42 16.57
C ASN A 116 -25.42 -24.69 17.68
N ARG A 117 -26.39 -23.78 17.86
CA ARG A 117 -27.49 -23.98 18.83
C ARG A 117 -28.42 -25.12 18.42
N LEU A 118 -28.67 -25.28 17.11
CA LEU A 118 -29.52 -26.36 16.57
C LEU A 118 -28.86 -27.75 16.60
N ARG A 119 -27.52 -27.81 16.65
CA ARG A 119 -26.77 -29.07 16.64
C ARG A 119 -27.14 -30.00 17.79
N LYS A 120 -27.33 -29.46 19.00
CA LYS A 120 -27.66 -30.26 20.18
C LYS A 120 -29.09 -30.85 20.10
N PRO A 121 -30.16 -30.06 19.89
CA PRO A 121 -31.51 -30.60 19.67
C PRO A 121 -31.59 -31.62 18.54
N MET A 122 -30.90 -31.36 17.42
CA MET A 122 -30.85 -32.28 16.28
C MET A 122 -30.23 -33.63 16.67
N ASN A 123 -29.08 -33.63 17.35
CA ASN A 123 -28.44 -34.86 17.82
C ASN A 123 -29.29 -35.60 18.86
N GLU A 124 -29.96 -34.89 19.76
CA GLU A 124 -30.87 -35.49 20.75
C GLU A 124 -32.06 -36.16 20.08
N ALA A 125 -32.71 -35.50 19.10
CA ALA A 125 -33.81 -36.08 18.34
C ALA A 125 -33.35 -37.30 17.53
N ASN A 126 -32.18 -37.22 16.89
CA ASN A 126 -31.58 -38.34 16.18
C ASN A 126 -31.32 -39.55 17.10
N ASN A 127 -30.75 -39.32 18.28
CA ASN A 127 -30.48 -40.39 19.25
C ASN A 127 -31.78 -41.02 19.77
N ARG A 128 -32.84 -40.22 20.02
CA ARG A 128 -34.15 -40.77 20.43
C ARG A 128 -34.76 -41.65 19.36
N TYR A 129 -34.67 -41.22 18.10
CA TYR A 129 -35.18 -41.99 16.98
C TYR A 129 -34.37 -43.27 16.75
N ASP A 130 -33.04 -43.19 16.77
CA ASP A 130 -32.15 -44.36 16.61
C ASP A 130 -32.32 -45.40 17.73
N THR A 131 -32.51 -44.95 18.98
CA THR A 131 -32.61 -45.86 20.13
C THR A 131 -33.99 -46.51 20.30
N ILE A 132 -35.04 -46.02 19.64
CA ILE A 132 -36.42 -46.51 19.87
C ILE A 132 -36.59 -47.98 19.44
N GLY A 133 -35.89 -48.40 18.38
CA GLY A 133 -35.93 -49.77 17.86
C GLY A 133 -35.33 -50.83 18.80
N TYR A 134 -34.65 -50.41 19.88
CA TYR A 134 -33.99 -51.31 20.84
C TYR A 134 -34.77 -51.51 22.16
N ARG A 135 -35.97 -50.92 22.29
CA ARG A 135 -36.84 -51.08 23.48
C ARG A 135 -38.27 -51.43 23.09
N GLU A 136 -39.06 -51.96 24.02
CA GLU A 136 -40.51 -52.05 23.84
C GLU A 136 -41.09 -50.63 23.67
N HIS A 137 -41.87 -50.43 22.61
CA HIS A 137 -42.47 -49.16 22.25
C HIS A 137 -43.78 -49.39 21.50
N THR A 138 -44.60 -48.34 21.39
CA THR A 138 -45.80 -48.37 20.54
C THR A 138 -45.52 -47.76 19.16
N PRO A 139 -46.27 -48.15 18.12
CA PRO A 139 -46.14 -47.54 16.78
C PRO A 139 -46.35 -46.02 16.78
N GLU A 140 -47.12 -45.48 17.72
CA GLU A 140 -47.32 -44.04 17.89
C GLU A 140 -46.07 -43.33 18.42
N GLU A 141 -45.32 -43.96 19.33
CA GLU A 141 -44.07 -43.41 19.88
C GLU A 141 -42.97 -43.33 18.80
N GLU A 142 -42.87 -44.35 17.95
CA GLU A 142 -41.95 -44.37 16.81
C GLU A 142 -42.26 -43.24 15.81
N LYS A 143 -43.53 -43.11 15.40
CA LYS A 143 -43.98 -42.03 14.51
C LYS A 143 -43.81 -40.63 15.11
N LEU A 144 -43.81 -40.49 16.43
CA LEU A 144 -43.56 -39.22 17.09
C LEU A 144 -42.06 -38.89 17.05
N ALA A 145 -41.20 -39.86 17.40
CA ALA A 145 -39.75 -39.70 17.35
C ALA A 145 -39.24 -39.37 15.93
N GLU A 146 -39.78 -40.05 14.91
CA GLU A 146 -39.46 -39.78 13.50
C GLU A 146 -39.85 -38.34 13.11
N ARG A 147 -41.06 -37.90 13.46
CA ARG A 147 -41.52 -36.53 13.16
C ARG A 147 -40.71 -35.46 13.87
N GLU A 148 -40.31 -35.69 15.11
CA GLU A 148 -39.43 -34.77 15.84
C GLU A 148 -38.04 -34.69 15.20
N TYR A 149 -37.47 -35.83 14.81
CA TYR A 149 -36.18 -35.90 14.12
C TYR A 149 -36.23 -35.17 12.77
N GLU A 150 -37.19 -35.48 11.90
CA GLU A 150 -37.30 -34.85 10.58
C GLU A 150 -37.55 -33.34 10.69
N ARG A 151 -38.31 -32.89 11.70
CA ARG A 151 -38.47 -31.45 11.97
C ARG A 151 -37.14 -30.79 12.35
N CYS A 152 -36.41 -31.34 13.32
CA CYS A 152 -35.13 -30.78 13.77
C CYS A 152 -34.06 -30.83 12.66
N LYS A 153 -34.08 -31.88 11.83
CA LYS A 153 -33.22 -32.04 10.67
C LYS A 153 -33.49 -30.98 9.61
N ALA A 154 -34.75 -30.78 9.26
CA ALA A 154 -35.13 -29.78 8.26
C ALA A 154 -34.75 -28.36 8.70
N GLU A 155 -34.93 -28.04 9.99
CA GLU A 155 -34.51 -26.75 10.56
C GLU A 155 -32.99 -26.58 10.52
N TYR A 156 -32.24 -27.60 10.96
CA TYR A 156 -30.77 -27.58 10.93
C TYR A 156 -30.21 -27.44 9.51
N GLU A 157 -30.70 -28.23 8.55
CA GLU A 157 -30.23 -28.18 7.17
C GLU A 157 -30.58 -26.85 6.49
N ARG A 158 -31.71 -26.21 6.85
CA ARG A 158 -32.06 -24.88 6.35
C ARG A 158 -31.03 -23.83 6.75
N GLU A 159 -30.73 -23.73 8.05
CA GLU A 159 -29.77 -22.73 8.55
C GLU A 159 -28.34 -23.06 8.09
N LYS A 160 -27.99 -24.34 7.99
CA LYS A 160 -26.71 -24.77 7.43
C LYS A 160 -26.56 -24.36 5.96
N ALA A 161 -27.60 -24.54 5.14
CA ALA A 161 -27.56 -24.09 3.75
C ALA A 161 -27.42 -22.56 3.63
N GLN A 162 -28.04 -21.81 4.54
CA GLN A 162 -27.87 -20.36 4.62
C GLN A 162 -26.44 -19.97 4.99
N LEU A 163 -25.83 -20.66 5.96
CA LEU A 163 -24.43 -20.46 6.33
C LEU A 163 -23.48 -20.77 5.16
N ASP A 164 -23.69 -21.87 4.46
CA ASP A 164 -22.89 -22.27 3.29
C ASP A 164 -22.99 -21.21 2.17
N HIS A 165 -24.20 -20.70 1.91
CA HIS A 165 -24.40 -19.61 0.95
C HIS A 165 -23.65 -18.32 1.34
N LEU A 166 -23.62 -17.95 2.62
CA LEU A 166 -22.85 -16.79 3.08
C LEU A 166 -21.34 -16.98 2.87
N TYR A 167 -20.82 -18.18 3.10
CA TYR A 167 -19.42 -18.52 2.81
C TYR A 167 -19.09 -18.45 1.32
N GLU A 168 -20.00 -18.90 0.45
CA GLU A 168 -19.85 -18.77 -0.99
C GLU A 168 -19.80 -17.30 -1.42
N GLN A 169 -20.70 -16.45 -0.90
CA GLN A 169 -20.71 -15.02 -1.16
C GLN A 169 -19.41 -14.35 -0.71
N GLN A 170 -18.94 -14.64 0.51
CA GLN A 170 -17.66 -14.11 1.01
C GLN A 170 -16.48 -14.56 0.14
N THR A 171 -16.48 -15.81 -0.32
CA THR A 171 -15.44 -16.33 -1.21
C THR A 171 -15.41 -15.58 -2.55
N LEU A 172 -16.56 -15.19 -3.09
CA LEU A 172 -16.65 -14.38 -4.30
C LEU A 172 -16.08 -12.98 -4.06
N LEU A 173 -16.40 -12.32 -2.95
CA LEU A 173 -15.85 -11.00 -2.60
C LEU A 173 -14.34 -11.05 -2.42
N TRP A 174 -13.80 -12.09 -1.79
CA TRP A 174 -12.35 -12.30 -1.67
C TRP A 174 -11.67 -12.45 -3.03
N LYS A 175 -12.28 -13.20 -3.95
CA LYS A 175 -11.78 -13.35 -5.33
C LYS A 175 -11.80 -12.04 -6.10
N GLU A 176 -12.84 -11.22 -5.93
CA GLU A 176 -12.93 -9.90 -6.54
C GLU A 176 -11.89 -8.95 -5.94
N ALA A 177 -11.88 -8.78 -4.61
CA ALA A 177 -10.96 -7.88 -3.91
C ALA A 177 -9.50 -8.12 -4.27
N ARG A 178 -9.10 -9.40 -4.38
CA ARG A 178 -7.73 -9.79 -4.73
C ARG A 178 -7.25 -9.23 -6.07
N GLN A 179 -8.14 -9.01 -7.03
CA GLN A 179 -7.80 -8.42 -8.33
C GLN A 179 -7.42 -6.94 -8.20
N TYR A 180 -7.90 -6.29 -7.14
CA TYR A 180 -7.80 -4.86 -6.91
C TYR A 180 -6.79 -4.47 -5.81
N MET A 181 -6.09 -5.43 -5.20
CA MET A 181 -5.15 -5.19 -4.10
C MET A 181 -3.86 -4.48 -4.51
N LYS A 182 -3.46 -4.56 -5.79
CA LYS A 182 -2.23 -3.91 -6.25
C LYS A 182 -2.43 -2.40 -6.34
N ASN A 183 -1.56 -1.64 -5.70
CA ASN A 183 -1.49 -0.19 -5.87
C ASN A 183 -1.03 0.16 -7.29
N ARG A 184 -1.78 1.05 -7.94
CA ARG A 184 -1.53 1.51 -9.32
C ARG A 184 -1.25 3.01 -9.39
N CYS A 185 -1.14 3.71 -8.25
CA CYS A 185 -0.89 5.15 -8.25
C CYS A 185 0.42 5.49 -8.99
N ASP A 186 1.52 4.81 -8.65
CA ASP A 186 2.83 4.98 -9.31
C ASP A 186 2.77 4.61 -10.80
N ASP A 187 2.11 3.48 -11.10
CA ASP A 187 1.92 2.99 -12.46
C ASP A 187 1.16 4.03 -13.33
N ILE A 188 0.12 4.66 -12.77
CA ILE A 188 -0.66 5.71 -13.43
C ILE A 188 0.14 7.01 -13.52
N TYR A 189 0.91 7.39 -12.51
CA TYR A 189 1.78 8.55 -12.57
C TYR A 189 2.77 8.45 -13.73
N LEU A 190 3.46 7.32 -13.86
CA LEU A 190 4.38 7.07 -14.97
C LEU A 190 3.64 7.11 -16.32
N LEU A 191 2.45 6.50 -16.40
CA LEU A 191 1.60 6.57 -17.58
C LEU A 191 1.21 8.03 -17.92
N SER A 192 0.86 8.84 -16.93
CA SER A 192 0.51 10.26 -17.09
C SER A 192 1.70 11.08 -17.60
N VAL A 193 2.92 10.82 -17.11
CA VAL A 193 4.14 11.46 -17.62
C VAL A 193 4.34 11.13 -19.10
N HIS A 194 4.15 9.86 -19.51
CA HIS A 194 4.22 9.48 -20.92
C HIS A 194 3.13 10.16 -21.77
N PHE A 195 1.89 10.19 -21.28
CA PHE A 195 0.79 10.87 -21.97
C PHE A 195 1.06 12.37 -22.12
N MET A 196 1.59 13.03 -21.10
CA MET A 196 2.01 14.43 -21.18
C MET A 196 3.08 14.64 -22.26
N GLY A 197 4.09 13.76 -22.34
CA GLY A 197 5.12 13.83 -23.38
C GLY A 197 4.55 13.74 -24.81
N ILE A 198 3.52 12.91 -25.02
CA ILE A 198 2.81 12.83 -26.30
C ILE A 198 1.97 14.11 -26.52
N LEU A 199 1.17 14.51 -25.54
CA LEU A 199 0.27 15.67 -25.66
C LEU A 199 1.04 16.97 -25.95
N THR A 200 2.23 17.15 -25.37
CA THR A 200 3.07 18.34 -25.61
C THR A 200 3.54 18.46 -27.07
N LYS A 201 3.60 17.37 -27.85
CA LYS A 201 3.90 17.42 -29.29
C LYS A 201 2.78 18.09 -30.11
N TYR A 202 1.53 17.95 -29.66
CA TYR A 202 0.34 18.46 -30.37
C TYR A 202 -0.18 19.77 -29.79
N VAL A 203 -0.01 19.95 -28.48
CA VAL A 203 -0.36 21.18 -27.75
C VAL A 203 0.88 21.56 -26.93
N PRO A 204 1.81 22.35 -27.48
CA PRO A 204 2.98 22.84 -26.77
C PRO A 204 2.57 23.56 -25.48
N ASP A 205 3.43 23.50 -24.45
CA ASP A 205 3.27 24.41 -23.33
C ASP A 205 3.45 25.83 -23.84
N GLU A 206 2.57 26.75 -23.45
CA GLU A 206 2.83 28.17 -23.68
C GLU A 206 4.14 28.46 -22.95
N GLU A 207 5.19 28.80 -23.70
CA GLU A 207 6.46 29.22 -23.14
C GLU A 207 6.12 30.26 -22.07
N SER A 208 6.39 29.91 -20.82
CA SER A 208 6.44 30.89 -19.77
C SER A 208 7.62 31.78 -20.16
N GLN A 209 7.35 32.87 -20.89
CA GLN A 209 8.35 33.90 -21.05
C GLN A 209 8.83 34.22 -19.64
N PRO A 210 10.15 34.15 -19.37
CA PRO A 210 10.66 34.70 -18.13
C PRO A 210 10.28 36.17 -18.17
N ASN A 211 9.35 36.59 -17.32
CA ASN A 211 9.04 37.99 -17.15
C ASN A 211 10.35 38.69 -16.75
N GLU A 212 10.96 39.42 -17.68
CA GLU A 212 12.14 40.26 -17.45
C GLU A 212 11.85 41.40 -16.45
N ALA A 213 10.63 41.50 -15.92
CA ALA A 213 10.24 42.47 -14.90
C ALA A 213 10.83 42.20 -13.50
N ASP A 214 11.40 41.02 -13.23
CA ASP A 214 11.90 40.67 -11.88
C ASP A 214 13.42 40.94 -11.67
N ARG A 215 14.10 41.55 -12.65
CA ARG A 215 15.52 41.90 -12.58
C ARG A 215 15.82 43.38 -12.27
N GLN A 216 14.81 44.21 -12.02
CA GLN A 216 14.99 45.66 -11.83
C GLN A 216 14.54 46.20 -10.47
N SER A 217 14.58 45.38 -9.42
CA SER A 217 14.35 45.85 -8.05
C SER A 217 15.39 45.31 -7.07
N ARG A 218 16.67 45.55 -7.37
CA ARG A 218 17.75 45.52 -6.36
C ARG A 218 18.79 46.58 -6.68
N THR A 219 18.46 47.83 -6.36
CA THR A 219 19.47 48.83 -6.01
C THR A 219 18.90 49.73 -4.91
N ASP A 220 19.75 49.92 -3.89
CA ASP A 220 19.71 50.95 -2.85
C ASP A 220 18.94 50.70 -1.52
N SER A 221 19.68 50.05 -0.61
CA SER A 221 20.09 50.52 0.73
C SER A 221 19.09 50.60 1.93
N GLN A 222 19.24 49.60 2.84
CA GLN A 222 19.43 49.62 4.33
C GLN A 222 18.51 50.43 5.29
N PRO A 223 18.47 50.15 6.64
CA PRO A 223 19.03 49.04 7.44
C PRO A 223 18.08 48.35 8.47
N GLU A 224 18.53 47.20 8.96
CA GLU A 224 18.33 46.54 10.27
C GLU A 224 17.00 46.65 11.05
N THR A 225 16.39 45.49 11.36
CA THR A 225 16.13 45.08 12.76
C THR A 225 15.86 43.59 12.87
N GLU A 226 16.45 42.98 13.89
CA GLU A 226 16.40 41.58 14.27
C GLU A 226 14.98 41.12 14.60
N THR A 227 14.53 39.99 14.06
CA THR A 227 13.72 39.04 14.83
C THR A 227 13.73 37.64 14.21
N ALA A 228 13.82 36.65 15.08
CA ALA A 228 13.91 35.23 14.85
C ALA A 228 12.95 34.65 13.80
N THR A 229 13.44 33.72 12.98
CA THR A 229 13.19 32.26 13.11
C THR A 229 13.64 31.61 11.80
N ALA A 230 14.87 31.10 11.76
CA ALA A 230 15.37 30.32 10.64
C ALA A 230 14.83 28.89 10.73
N SER A 231 13.75 28.58 10.01
CA SER A 231 13.47 27.21 9.56
C SER A 231 14.20 27.03 8.24
N ALA A 232 15.42 26.50 8.32
CA ALA A 232 16.22 26.13 7.16
C ALA A 232 15.66 24.82 6.59
N THR A 233 14.87 24.91 5.53
CA THR A 233 14.78 23.86 4.53
C THR A 233 16.14 23.76 3.84
N ALA A 234 17.02 22.93 4.38
CA ALA A 234 18.28 22.60 3.75
C ALA A 234 18.00 21.75 2.51
N THR A 235 18.23 22.37 1.35
CA THR A 235 18.40 21.71 0.05
C THR A 235 19.41 20.56 0.18
N THR A 236 18.97 19.31 0.03
CA THR A 236 19.77 18.07 -0.01
C THR A 236 20.55 17.91 -1.33
N ALA A 237 21.05 19.01 -1.91
CA ALA A 237 21.91 18.95 -3.08
C ALA A 237 23.38 18.89 -2.63
N GLY A 238 23.92 17.68 -2.43
CA GLY A 238 25.36 17.45 -2.28
C GLY A 238 25.85 16.51 -1.18
N LEU A 239 24.96 15.84 -0.43
CA LEU A 239 25.38 14.85 0.58
C LEU A 239 25.60 13.47 -0.06
N PRO A 240 26.56 12.66 0.42
CA PRO A 240 26.75 11.29 -0.04
C PRO A 240 25.48 10.47 0.19
N GLU A 241 25.00 9.80 -0.86
CA GLU A 241 23.94 8.79 -0.76
C GLU A 241 24.63 7.42 -0.72
N TYR A 242 24.67 6.80 0.47
CA TYR A 242 25.22 5.45 0.66
C TYR A 242 24.25 4.38 0.17
N PHE A 243 22.95 4.58 0.36
CA PHE A 243 21.91 3.63 0.00
C PHE A 243 20.72 4.32 -0.65
N SER A 244 20.22 3.68 -1.71
CA SER A 244 18.99 4.11 -2.37
C SER A 244 17.80 4.10 -1.42
N MET A 245 16.87 5.04 -1.66
CA MET A 245 15.63 5.12 -0.89
C MET A 245 14.84 3.80 -0.92
N LYS A 246 14.85 3.09 -2.06
CA LYS A 246 14.19 1.78 -2.20
C LYS A 246 14.73 0.74 -1.20
N LEU A 247 16.05 0.59 -1.07
CA LEU A 247 16.65 -0.37 -0.14
C LEU A 247 16.29 -0.01 1.31
N ILE A 248 16.40 1.27 1.65
CA ILE A 248 16.09 1.75 2.99
C ILE A 248 14.61 1.58 3.33
N SER A 249 13.69 1.82 2.38
CA SER A 249 12.25 1.62 2.60
C SER A 249 11.91 0.17 2.93
N LEU A 250 12.54 -0.80 2.26
CA LEU A 250 12.35 -2.23 2.58
C LEU A 250 12.87 -2.57 3.98
N ILE A 251 14.02 -2.02 4.36
CA ILE A 251 14.58 -2.22 5.71
C ILE A 251 13.68 -1.54 6.75
N HIS A 252 13.16 -0.35 6.46
CA HIS A 252 12.25 0.41 7.33
C HIS A 252 10.99 -0.41 7.64
N GLU A 253 10.34 -0.96 6.61
CA GLU A 253 9.12 -1.77 6.75
C GLU A 253 9.30 -2.99 7.67
N ILE A 254 10.46 -3.65 7.59
CA ILE A 254 10.72 -4.86 8.40
C ILE A 254 11.24 -4.50 9.81
N CYS A 255 12.10 -3.48 9.91
CA CYS A 255 12.91 -3.27 11.11
C CYS A 255 12.39 -2.17 12.04
N VAL A 256 11.61 -1.21 11.54
CA VAL A 256 11.04 -0.14 12.39
C VAL A 256 9.79 -0.65 13.07
N GLY A 257 9.73 -0.49 14.40
CA GLY A 257 8.71 -1.11 15.23
C GLY A 257 9.10 -2.51 15.74
N GLU A 258 10.14 -3.14 15.18
CA GLU A 258 10.68 -4.45 15.64
C GLU A 258 12.09 -4.31 16.23
N GLN A 259 13.09 -3.93 15.41
CA GLN A 259 14.48 -3.72 15.84
C GLN A 259 14.75 -2.28 16.28
N PHE A 260 14.13 -1.32 15.61
CA PHE A 260 14.23 0.11 15.91
C PHE A 260 12.95 0.61 16.58
N GLU A 261 13.07 1.70 17.35
CA GLU A 261 11.90 2.47 17.79
C GLU A 261 11.21 3.13 16.59
N ASP A 262 9.96 3.55 16.78
CA ASP A 262 9.16 4.16 15.73
C ASP A 262 9.82 5.44 15.21
N ILE A 263 10.07 5.48 13.91
CA ILE A 263 10.69 6.60 13.20
C ILE A 263 10.09 6.67 11.79
N THR A 264 9.94 7.88 11.24
CA THR A 264 9.39 8.04 9.90
C THR A 264 10.36 7.51 8.83
N ALA A 265 9.86 7.04 7.69
CA ALA A 265 10.73 6.54 6.62
C ALA A 265 11.74 7.60 6.11
N PRO A 266 11.37 8.90 5.94
CA PRO A 266 12.33 9.94 5.59
C PRO A 266 13.43 10.15 6.64
N ASP A 267 13.08 10.12 7.93
CA ASP A 267 14.05 10.29 8.99
C ASP A 267 14.98 9.07 9.11
N PHE A 268 14.42 7.86 8.99
CA PHE A 268 15.19 6.63 8.93
C PHE A 268 16.16 6.63 7.75
N TYR A 269 15.72 7.12 6.60
CA TYR A 269 16.57 7.33 5.43
C TYR A 269 17.69 8.32 5.67
N ALA A 270 17.40 9.46 6.28
CA ALA A 270 18.42 10.42 6.65
C ALA A 270 19.44 9.81 7.63
N CYS A 271 18.98 9.05 8.65
CA CYS A 271 19.84 8.37 9.61
C CYS A 271 20.74 7.31 8.95
N MET A 272 20.18 6.44 8.11
CA MET A 272 20.93 5.37 7.45
C MET A 272 21.94 5.90 6.43
N ASN A 273 21.64 7.03 5.79
CA ASN A 273 22.56 7.73 4.89
C ASN A 273 23.47 8.76 5.60
N LEU A 274 23.41 8.84 6.93
CA LEU A 274 24.22 9.77 7.74
C LEU A 274 24.04 11.25 7.34
N HIS A 275 22.85 11.60 6.87
CA HIS A 275 22.47 12.98 6.58
C HIS A 275 22.18 13.72 7.90
N PRO A 276 22.34 15.05 7.95
CA PRO A 276 21.94 15.84 9.10
C PRO A 276 20.44 15.63 9.39
N CYS A 277 20.12 14.99 10.50
CA CYS A 277 18.76 14.72 10.95
C CYS A 277 18.64 15.10 12.44
N GLN A 278 17.52 15.72 12.82
CA GLN A 278 17.22 16.02 14.23
C GLN A 278 16.66 14.79 14.99
N CYS A 279 16.32 13.73 14.27
CA CYS A 279 15.80 12.49 14.85
C CYS A 279 16.95 11.60 15.33
N VAL A 280 16.76 10.99 16.50
CA VAL A 280 17.72 10.06 17.08
C VAL A 280 17.23 8.64 16.78
N LEU A 281 17.95 7.93 15.92
CA LEU A 281 17.64 6.53 15.63
C LEU A 281 17.98 5.67 16.85
N LYS A 282 16.98 4.98 17.40
CA LYS A 282 17.12 4.18 18.63
C LYS A 282 16.83 2.72 18.37
N ILE A 283 17.63 1.85 18.99
CA ILE A 283 17.46 0.40 18.94
C ILE A 283 16.59 -0.03 20.11
N LYS A 284 15.60 -0.88 19.84
CA LYS A 284 14.75 -1.47 20.89
C LYS A 284 15.57 -2.37 21.82
N PRO A 285 15.16 -2.52 23.10
CA PRO A 285 15.87 -3.37 24.05
C PRO A 285 16.04 -4.80 23.52
N ARG A 286 17.25 -5.36 23.65
CA ARG A 286 17.62 -6.72 23.22
C ARG A 286 17.70 -6.94 21.69
N GLU A 287 17.57 -5.89 20.88
CA GLU A 287 17.65 -5.98 19.41
C GLU A 287 19.05 -5.68 18.85
N LYS A 288 20.01 -5.25 19.70
CA LYS A 288 21.35 -4.80 19.30
C LYS A 288 22.11 -5.82 18.43
N ILE A 289 21.93 -7.12 18.67
CA ILE A 289 22.57 -8.20 17.88
C ILE A 289 22.04 -8.24 16.44
N ARG A 290 20.71 -8.16 16.27
CA ARG A 290 20.07 -8.14 14.95
C ARG A 290 20.42 -6.89 14.17
N VAL A 291 20.48 -5.74 14.85
CA VAL A 291 20.97 -4.49 14.23
C VAL A 291 22.43 -4.60 13.80
N CYS A 292 23.31 -5.24 14.59
CA CYS A 292 24.69 -5.49 14.16
C CYS A 292 24.75 -6.33 12.87
N TYR A 293 23.90 -7.35 12.76
CA TYR A 293 23.81 -8.16 11.55
C TYR A 293 23.30 -7.34 10.35
N LEU A 294 22.25 -6.54 10.52
CA LEU A 294 21.76 -5.63 9.48
C LEU A 294 22.86 -4.68 8.99
N ILE A 295 23.59 -4.04 9.91
CA ILE A 295 24.72 -3.16 9.56
C ILE A 295 25.77 -3.92 8.75
N SER A 296 26.04 -5.19 9.07
CA SER A 296 26.98 -6.00 8.28
C SER A 296 26.51 -6.24 6.85
N LEU A 297 25.21 -6.50 6.65
CA LEU A 297 24.64 -6.71 5.32
C LEU A 297 24.65 -5.42 4.50
N MET A 298 24.27 -4.30 5.12
CA MET A 298 24.30 -2.98 4.50
C MET A 298 25.72 -2.57 4.12
N ARG A 299 26.69 -2.79 5.01
CA ARG A 299 28.11 -2.55 4.72
C ARG A 299 28.59 -3.28 3.48
N GLU A 300 28.14 -4.52 3.24
CA GLU A 300 28.54 -5.27 2.06
C GLU A 300 28.00 -4.70 0.74
N GLN A 301 26.95 -3.87 0.78
CA GLN A 301 26.42 -3.18 -0.41
C GLN A 301 27.24 -1.96 -0.84
N LEU A 302 28.17 -1.49 0.01
CA LEU A 302 28.96 -0.28 -0.27
C LEU A 302 30.27 -0.59 -1.02
N PRO A 303 30.78 0.34 -1.85
CA PRO A 303 32.10 0.21 -2.46
C PRO A 303 33.22 0.29 -1.40
N GLY A 304 34.36 -0.32 -1.70
CA GLY A 304 35.42 -0.60 -0.70
C GLY A 304 35.95 0.62 0.09
N GLN A 305 35.92 1.83 -0.48
CA GLN A 305 36.38 3.04 0.22
C GLN A 305 35.38 3.60 1.24
N ASP A 306 34.10 3.21 1.13
CA ASP A 306 32.99 3.73 1.93
C ASP A 306 32.50 2.75 2.99
N LYS A 307 32.83 1.46 2.87
CA LYS A 307 32.44 0.40 3.82
C LYS A 307 32.78 0.74 5.26
N ASP A 308 34.05 1.07 5.52
CA ASP A 308 34.52 1.27 6.90
C ASP A 308 34.11 2.65 7.43
N LYS A 309 34.13 3.68 6.58
CA LYS A 309 33.67 5.03 6.94
C LYS A 309 32.21 5.05 7.36
N TRP A 310 31.34 4.44 6.55
CA TRP A 310 29.92 4.37 6.87
C TRP A 310 29.67 3.54 8.13
N LYS A 311 30.30 2.36 8.23
CA LYS A 311 30.17 1.46 9.39
C LYS A 311 30.59 2.17 10.68
N GLU A 312 31.74 2.83 10.73
CA GLU A 312 32.20 3.56 11.92
C GLU A 312 31.22 4.67 12.32
N ALA A 313 30.72 5.42 11.36
CA ALA A 313 29.79 6.53 11.61
C ALA A 313 28.41 6.03 12.09
N ILE A 314 27.86 4.97 11.50
CA ILE A 314 26.55 4.43 11.92
C ILE A 314 26.64 3.72 13.28
N LEU A 315 27.74 3.03 13.58
CA LEU A 315 27.96 2.42 14.90
C LEU A 315 28.01 3.48 15.99
N LYS A 316 28.71 4.60 15.73
CA LYS A 316 28.73 5.76 16.64
C LYS A 316 27.34 6.40 16.78
N HIS A 317 26.60 6.53 15.69
CA HIS A 317 25.23 7.08 15.72
C HIS A 317 24.27 6.24 16.58
N LEU A 318 24.45 4.91 16.58
CA LEU A 318 23.61 3.94 17.28
C LEU A 318 24.16 3.52 18.66
N ASP A 319 25.24 4.14 19.14
CA ASP A 319 25.91 3.79 20.39
C ASP A 319 26.27 2.29 20.49
N ILE A 320 26.84 1.75 19.40
CA ILE A 320 27.35 0.38 19.32
C ILE A 320 28.88 0.41 19.37
N ASP A 321 29.43 -0.24 20.38
CA ASP A 321 30.88 -0.44 20.49
C ASP A 321 31.43 -1.34 19.37
N GLU A 322 32.61 -1.02 18.84
CA GLU A 322 33.22 -1.73 17.71
C GLU A 322 33.59 -3.18 18.08
N ASP A 323 34.03 -3.45 19.32
CA ASP A 323 34.36 -4.81 19.77
C ASP A 323 33.08 -5.63 19.99
N TYR A 324 32.02 -4.99 20.51
CA TYR A 324 30.70 -5.59 20.55
C TYR A 324 30.20 -5.95 19.14
N TYR A 325 30.29 -5.02 18.18
CA TYR A 325 29.89 -5.28 16.80
C TYR A 325 30.64 -6.48 16.21
N LYS A 326 31.97 -6.50 16.29
CA LYS A 326 32.83 -7.59 15.75
C LYS A 326 32.49 -8.95 16.33
N SER A 327 32.14 -9.03 17.62
CA SER A 327 31.80 -10.28 18.28
C SER A 327 30.38 -10.76 17.98
N LYS A 328 29.46 -9.87 17.59
CA LYS A 328 28.02 -10.15 17.52
C LYS A 328 27.38 -10.12 16.15
N TYR A 329 27.98 -9.44 15.16
CA TYR A 329 27.32 -9.24 13.86
C TYR A 329 27.01 -10.54 13.11
N ARG A 330 27.76 -11.63 13.33
CA ARG A 330 27.48 -12.95 12.70
C ARG A 330 26.57 -13.85 13.53
N GLU A 331 26.18 -13.45 14.74
CA GLU A 331 25.41 -14.31 15.64
C GLU A 331 24.07 -14.78 15.01
N PRO A 332 23.37 -13.97 14.20
CA PRO A 332 22.13 -14.42 13.57
C PRO A 332 22.27 -15.52 12.52
N VAL A 333 23.47 -15.71 11.98
CA VAL A 333 23.82 -16.75 11.00
C VAL A 333 24.91 -17.70 11.52
N SER A 334 25.05 -17.78 12.85
CA SER A 334 25.94 -18.75 13.50
C SER A 334 25.44 -20.19 13.32
N ASP A 335 26.25 -21.18 13.72
CA ASP A 335 25.89 -22.60 13.58
C ASP A 335 24.62 -22.98 14.36
N LEU A 336 24.35 -22.28 15.48
CA LEU A 336 23.19 -22.52 16.35
C LEU A 336 22.53 -21.18 16.74
N PRO A 337 21.85 -20.49 15.81
CA PRO A 337 21.23 -19.21 16.11
C PRO A 337 19.93 -19.42 16.90
N SER A 338 19.56 -18.44 17.72
CA SER A 338 18.24 -18.44 18.35
C SER A 338 17.13 -18.34 17.29
N ILE A 339 15.92 -18.85 17.61
CA ILE A 339 14.78 -18.81 16.68
C ILE A 339 14.48 -17.38 16.18
N PRO A 340 14.45 -16.33 17.03
CA PRO A 340 14.25 -14.95 16.57
C PRO A 340 15.35 -14.47 15.62
N ASN A 341 16.60 -14.84 15.89
CA ASN A 341 17.72 -14.51 15.04
C ASN A 341 17.64 -15.21 13.67
N GLN A 342 17.25 -16.48 13.65
CA GLN A 342 17.06 -17.23 12.41
C GLN A 342 15.91 -16.65 11.58
N LYS A 343 14.81 -16.24 12.22
CA LYS A 343 13.69 -15.59 11.54
C LYS A 343 14.13 -14.26 10.92
N PHE A 344 14.80 -13.41 11.69
CA PHE A 344 15.31 -12.14 11.21
C PHE A 344 16.31 -12.31 10.06
N ALA A 345 17.23 -13.26 10.16
CA ALA A 345 18.18 -13.53 9.08
C ALA A 345 17.50 -13.93 7.76
N LYS A 346 16.40 -14.70 7.82
CA LYS A 346 15.60 -15.05 6.65
C LYS A 346 14.86 -13.84 6.05
N GLU A 347 14.33 -12.96 6.89
CA GLU A 347 13.67 -11.72 6.45
C GLU A 347 14.70 -10.80 5.75
N MET A 348 15.92 -10.68 6.29
CA MET A 348 16.99 -9.92 5.67
C MET A 348 17.52 -10.54 4.37
N ASP A 349 17.60 -11.88 4.29
CA ASP A 349 17.96 -12.57 3.05
C ASP A 349 17.00 -12.21 1.91
N GLY A 350 15.71 -11.95 2.18
CA GLY A 350 14.74 -11.51 1.17
C GLY A 350 14.94 -10.07 0.67
N ILE A 351 15.73 -9.25 1.37
CA ILE A 351 16.06 -7.87 0.97
C ILE A 351 17.40 -7.83 0.22
N PHE A 352 18.42 -8.54 0.71
CA PHE A 352 19.81 -8.40 0.27
C PHE A 352 20.30 -9.48 -0.70
N ARG A 353 19.51 -10.51 -0.99
CA ARG A 353 19.81 -11.58 -1.93
C ARG A 353 18.73 -11.66 -3.01
#